data_AF-A0AAU3HIB2-F1
#
_entry.id   AF-A0AAU3HIB2-F1
#
_cell.length_a   1.000
_cell.length_b   1.000
_cell.length_c   1.000
_cell.angle_alpha   90.00
_cell.angle_beta   90.00
_cell.angle_gamma   90.00
#
_symmetry.space_group_name_H-M   'P 1'
#
loop_
_entity.id
_entity.type
_entity.pdbx_description
1 polymer ?
#
loop_
_entity_poly.entity_id
_entity_poly.type
_entity_poly.pdbx_seq_one_letter_code
_entity_poly.pdbx_strand_id
1 'polypeptide(L)'
;MVPKPGDVLYVNRGASVQFGGDRALIFRVIKISGELVHHDWIWLTGYVLDQAGNALARREIFVQKAGLLRADPPRAVVRQPRRKPAAATPAKDGPRQGTRATT
;
A
#
# COMPACT_ATOMS: atom_id res chain seq x y z
N MET A 1 -4.94 -12.24 -11.19
CA MET A 1 -4.76 -11.69 -9.83
C MET A 1 -5.51 -10.36 -9.72
N VAL A 2 -6.07 -10.01 -8.56
CA VAL A 2 -6.58 -8.66 -8.29
C VAL A 2 -5.50 -7.86 -7.53
N PRO A 3 -4.90 -6.82 -8.13
CA PRO A 3 -3.93 -5.99 -7.44
C PRO A 3 -4.59 -5.20 -6.31
N LYS A 4 -3.82 -4.88 -5.26
CA LYS A 4 -4.27 -4.07 -4.11
C LYS A 4 -3.26 -2.96 -3.82
N PRO A 5 -3.68 -1.81 -3.24
CA PRO A 5 -2.74 -0.83 -2.71
C PRO A 5 -1.78 -1.49 -1.71
N GLY A 6 -0.48 -1.25 -1.89
CA GLY A 6 0.60 -1.88 -1.13
C GLY A 6 1.28 -3.06 -1.83
N ASP A 7 0.65 -3.67 -2.84
CA ASP A 7 1.25 -4.75 -3.61
C ASP A 7 2.46 -4.26 -4.42
N VAL A 8 3.46 -5.11 -4.54
CA VAL A 8 4.61 -4.92 -5.42
C VAL A 8 4.48 -5.89 -6.59
N LEU A 9 4.45 -5.35 -7.80
CA LEU A 9 4.14 -6.07 -9.03
C LEU A 9 5.32 -6.00 -9.99
N TYR A 10 5.62 -7.11 -10.65
CA TYR A 10 6.50 -7.12 -11.80
C TYR A 10 5.68 -6.82 -13.05
N VAL A 11 5.92 -5.66 -13.65
CA VAL A 11 5.25 -5.18 -14.86
C VAL A 11 6.16 -5.49 -16.04
N ASN A 12 5.73 -6.43 -16.88
CA ASN A 12 6.44 -6.85 -18.09
C ASN A 12 5.54 -6.73 -19.32
N ARG A 13 6.00 -7.26 -20.47
CA ARG A 13 5.24 -7.27 -21.73
C ARG A 13 3.82 -7.84 -21.61
N GLY A 14 3.63 -8.84 -20.75
CA GLY A 14 2.32 -9.46 -20.53
C GLY A 14 1.34 -8.52 -19.83
N ALA A 15 1.84 -7.62 -18.98
CA ALA A 15 1.02 -6.61 -18.32
C ALA A 15 0.75 -5.41 -19.24
N SER A 16 1.73 -4.98 -20.04
CA SER A 16 1.49 -4.02 -21.13
C SER A 16 2.66 -4.06 -22.09
N VAL A 17 2.37 -3.94 -23.39
CA VAL A 17 3.37 -4.00 -24.47
C VAL A 17 4.49 -2.96 -24.34
N GLN A 18 4.24 -1.87 -23.61
CA GLN A 18 5.22 -0.80 -23.37
C GLN A 18 6.36 -1.21 -22.44
N PHE A 19 6.17 -2.29 -21.64
CA PHE A 19 7.13 -2.77 -20.64
C PHE A 19 7.79 -4.10 -21.01
N GLY A 20 7.92 -4.39 -22.32
CA GLY A 20 8.64 -5.57 -22.78
C GLY A 20 10.16 -5.44 -22.77
N GLY A 21 10.85 -6.58 -22.64
CA GLY A 21 12.32 -6.66 -22.64
C GLY A 21 12.94 -5.86 -21.50
N ASP A 22 13.91 -5.01 -21.82
CA ASP A 22 14.66 -4.18 -20.85
C ASP A 22 13.83 -3.08 -20.18
N ARG A 23 12.56 -2.90 -20.59
CA ARG A 23 11.62 -1.92 -20.02
C ARG A 23 10.72 -2.51 -18.94
N ALA A 24 10.90 -3.78 -18.60
CA ALA A 24 10.22 -4.39 -17.47
C ALA A 24 10.63 -3.72 -16.17
N LEU A 25 9.68 -3.53 -15.25
CA LEU A 25 9.93 -2.77 -14.03
C LEU A 25 9.17 -3.34 -12.84
N ILE A 26 9.66 -3.02 -11.64
CA ILE A 26 8.99 -3.32 -10.38
C ILE A 26 8.14 -2.11 -10.01
N PHE A 27 6.86 -2.34 -9.71
CA PHE A 27 5.89 -1.29 -9.44
C PHE A 27 5.16 -1.53 -8.13
N ARG A 28 5.25 -0.58 -7.21
CA ARG A 28 4.47 -0.59 -5.97
C ARG A 28 3.18 0.18 -6.14
N VAL A 29 2.05 -0.51 -6.04
CA VAL A 29 0.72 0.09 -6.17
C VAL A 29 0.40 0.94 -4.93
N ILE A 30 -0.07 2.16 -5.13
CA ILE A 30 -0.58 3.02 -4.04
C ILE A 30 -2.06 3.33 -4.19
N LYS A 31 -2.56 3.33 -5.43
CA LYS A 31 -3.96 3.58 -5.73
C LYS A 31 -4.38 2.76 -6.96
N ILE A 32 -5.60 2.26 -6.90
CA ILE A 32 -6.27 1.61 -8.02
C ILE A 32 -7.39 2.54 -8.44
N SER A 33 -7.26 3.09 -9.63
CA SER A 33 -8.29 3.95 -10.21
C SER A 33 -9.20 3.05 -11.05
N GLY A 34 -10.30 2.60 -10.45
CA GLY A 34 -11.52 2.04 -11.07
C GLY A 34 -11.38 1.10 -12.27
N GLU A 35 -11.85 -0.12 -12.08
CA GLU A 35 -11.98 -1.20 -13.07
C GLU A 35 -12.83 -0.78 -14.30
N LEU A 36 -12.25 -0.87 -15.50
CA LEU A 36 -13.05 -0.84 -16.73
C LEU A 36 -13.90 -2.11 -16.73
N VAL A 37 -15.21 -1.93 -16.59
CA VAL A 37 -16.18 -2.99 -16.29
C VAL A 37 -16.12 -4.16 -17.28
N HIS A 38 -15.56 -3.98 -18.49
CA HIS A 38 -15.58 -4.99 -19.57
C HIS A 38 -14.23 -5.27 -20.22
N HIS A 39 -13.14 -4.71 -19.69
CA HIS A 39 -11.82 -4.88 -20.28
C HIS A 39 -10.87 -5.30 -19.18
N ASP A 40 -10.12 -6.39 -19.36
CA ASP A 40 -9.11 -6.91 -18.43
C ASP A 40 -7.97 -5.93 -18.10
N TRP A 41 -8.17 -4.64 -18.31
CA TRP A 41 -7.27 -3.54 -18.11
C TRP A 41 -7.66 -2.72 -16.89
N ILE A 42 -6.63 -2.21 -16.21
CA ILE A 42 -6.79 -1.45 -14.98
C ILE A 42 -5.77 -0.32 -14.93
N TRP A 43 -6.20 0.82 -14.38
CA TRP A 43 -5.33 1.93 -14.07
C TRP A 43 -4.72 1.75 -12.68
N LEU A 44 -3.39 1.71 -12.63
CA LEU A 44 -2.63 1.64 -11.39
C LEU A 44 -1.81 2.91 -11.23
N THR A 45 -1.97 3.57 -10.10
CA THR A 45 -1.06 4.62 -9.66
C THR A 45 -0.11 4.03 -8.61
N GLY A 46 1.17 4.36 -8.70
CA GLY A 46 2.19 3.73 -7.87
C GLY A 46 3.58 4.32 -8.08
N TYR A 47 4.56 3.65 -7.49
CA TYR A 47 5.97 4.00 -7.60
C TYR A 47 6.74 2.93 -8.36
N VAL A 48 7.58 3.34 -9.30
CA VAL A 48 8.60 2.47 -9.88
C VAL A 48 9.69 2.26 -8.83
N LEU A 49 10.06 1.01 -8.59
CA LEU A 49 11.11 0.65 -7.63
C LEU A 49 12.43 0.36 -8.36
N ASP A 50 13.54 0.71 -7.71
CA ASP A 50 14.88 0.23 -8.08
C ASP A 50 15.13 -1.21 -7.56
N GLN A 51 16.31 -1.76 -7.84
CA GLN A 51 16.71 -3.09 -7.34
C GLN A 51 16.84 -3.15 -5.80
N ALA A 52 17.01 -2.01 -5.13
CA ALA A 52 17.07 -1.92 -3.68
C ALA A 52 15.67 -1.73 -3.04
N GLY A 53 14.61 -1.59 -3.85
CA GLY A 53 13.25 -1.36 -3.39
C GLY A 53 12.91 0.10 -3.09
N ASN A 54 13.76 1.06 -3.45
CA ASN A 54 13.50 2.49 -3.28
C ASN A 54 12.57 3.00 -4.38
N ALA A 55 11.67 3.93 -4.02
CA ALA A 55 10.78 4.58 -4.97
C ALA A 55 11.55 5.60 -5.83
N LEU A 56 11.75 5.29 -7.10
CA LEU A 56 12.41 6.17 -8.07
C LEU A 56 11.48 7.27 -8.58
N ALA A 57 10.27 6.90 -9.00
CA ALA A 57 9.33 7.81 -9.62
C ALA A 57 7.89 7.37 -9.39
N ARG A 58 7.00 8.34 -9.18
CA ARG A 58 5.54 8.11 -9.18
C ARG A 58 5.04 8.06 -10.61
N ARG A 59 4.28 7.02 -10.96
CA ARG A 59 3.66 6.88 -12.28
C ARG A 59 2.24 6.35 -12.17
N GLU A 60 1.46 6.68 -13.19
CA GLU A 60 0.16 6.07 -13.45
C GLU A 60 0.29 5.25 -14.73
N ILE A 61 -0.08 3.98 -14.66
CA ILE A 61 0.08 3.01 -15.75
C ILE A 61 -1.23 2.32 -16.05
N PHE A 62 -1.44 2.02 -17.33
CA PHE A 62 -2.56 1.21 -17.81
C PHE A 62 -2.05 -0.17 -18.19
N VAL A 63 -2.50 -1.18 -17.46
CA VAL A 63 -1.99 -2.55 -17.54
C VAL A 63 -3.11 -3.58 -17.57
N GLN A 64 -2.87 -4.69 -18.24
CA GLN A 64 -3.74 -5.85 -18.28
C GLN A 64 -3.52 -6.73 -17.05
N LYS A 65 -4.62 -7.03 -16.33
CA LYS A 65 -4.67 -7.87 -15.12
C LYS A 65 -4.07 -9.26 -15.33
N ALA A 66 -4.21 -9.82 -16.54
CA ALA A 66 -3.77 -11.17 -16.88
C ALA A 66 -2.24 -11.35 -16.83
N GLY A 67 -1.47 -10.31 -17.18
CA GLY A 67 -0.01 -10.40 -17.21
C GLY A 67 0.71 -9.78 -16.02
N LEU A 68 -0.02 -9.35 -14.99
CA LEU A 68 0.57 -8.88 -13.73
C LEU A 68 1.07 -10.07 -12.91
N LEU A 69 2.34 -10.03 -12.54
CA LEU A 69 2.98 -11.01 -11.66
C LEU A 69 3.31 -10.35 -10.32
N ARG A 70 3.13 -11.06 -9.20
CA ARG A 70 3.62 -10.59 -7.90
C ARG A 70 5.13 -10.66 -7.91
N ALA A 71 5.78 -9.54 -7.64
CA ALA A 71 7.19 -9.56 -7.29
C ALA A 71 7.26 -9.78 -5.79
N ASP A 72 8.05 -10.76 -5.35
CA ASP A 72 8.51 -10.73 -3.97
C ASP A 72 9.44 -9.51 -3.87
N PRO A 73 9.10 -8.48 -3.07
CA PRO A 73 10.07 -7.41 -2.87
C PRO A 73 11.33 -8.06 -2.30
N PRO A 74 12.55 -7.76 -2.81
CA PRO A 74 13.76 -8.17 -2.11
C PRO A 74 13.56 -7.74 -0.68
N ARG A 75 13.68 -8.67 0.30
CA ARG A 75 13.27 -8.52 1.70
C ARG A 75 13.80 -7.21 2.29
N ALA A 76 13.12 -6.12 1.99
CA ALA A 76 13.43 -4.81 2.47
C ALA A 76 13.00 -4.93 3.92
N VAL A 77 13.99 -4.89 4.81
CA VAL A 77 13.77 -4.86 6.24
C VAL A 77 12.80 -3.72 6.47
N VAL A 78 11.51 -4.05 6.60
CA VAL A 78 10.48 -3.06 6.84
C VAL A 78 10.78 -2.58 8.25
N ARG A 79 11.62 -1.55 8.37
CA ARG A 79 11.63 -0.68 9.53
C ARG A 79 10.29 0.04 9.48
N GLN A 80 9.25 -0.68 9.88
CA GLN A 80 7.97 -0.09 10.18
C GLN A 80 8.31 1.05 11.14
N PRO A 81 7.95 2.32 10.87
CA PRO A 81 7.91 3.28 11.94
C PRO A 81 6.99 2.66 12.98
N ARG A 82 7.58 2.29 14.13
CA ARG A 82 6.85 1.76 15.28
C ARG A 82 5.60 2.61 15.41
N ARG A 83 4.43 2.01 15.19
CA ARG A 83 3.18 2.59 15.65
C ARG A 83 3.45 2.97 17.11
N LYS A 84 3.51 4.26 17.43
CA LYS A 84 3.49 4.69 18.82
C LYS A 84 2.25 4.01 19.40
N PRO A 85 2.35 3.15 20.44
CA PRO A 85 1.16 2.72 21.12
C PRO A 85 0.54 3.98 21.72
N ALA A 86 -0.57 4.43 21.14
CA ALA A 86 -1.44 5.37 21.83
C ALA A 86 -1.81 4.66 23.14
N ALA A 87 -1.42 5.30 24.24
CA ALA A 87 -1.43 4.76 25.58
C ALA A 87 -2.73 4.01 25.89
N ALA A 88 -2.60 2.75 26.29
CA ALA A 88 -3.62 2.09 27.07
C ALA A 88 -3.74 2.82 28.42
N THR A 89 -4.98 3.18 28.74
CA THR A 89 -5.47 3.86 29.93
C THR A 89 -5.05 3.19 31.25
N PRO A 90 -5.05 3.94 32.36
CA PRO A 90 -5.62 3.41 33.59
C PRO A 90 -6.77 4.28 34.08
N ALA A 91 -7.90 3.63 34.33
CA ALA A 91 -9.01 4.16 35.09
C ALA A 91 -8.73 4.09 36.60
N LYS A 92 -9.21 5.10 37.35
CA LYS A 92 -9.79 5.09 38.72
C LYS A 92 -9.33 6.31 39.53
N ASP A 93 -10.26 7.19 39.89
CA ASP A 93 -10.78 7.28 41.27
C ASP A 93 -11.95 8.28 41.32
N GLY A 94 -13.03 7.92 41.99
CA GLY A 94 -14.28 8.70 42.04
C GLY A 94 -14.30 9.72 43.18
N PRO A 95 -15.24 10.68 43.21
CA PRO A 95 -15.49 11.43 44.42
C PRO A 95 -16.59 10.76 45.24
N ARG A 96 -16.19 10.17 46.37
CA ARG A 96 -17.03 10.11 47.57
C ARG A 96 -16.96 11.48 48.24
N GLN A 97 -18.10 12.16 48.40
CA GLN A 97 -18.31 13.02 49.57
C GLN A 97 -19.82 13.17 49.80
N GLY A 98 -20.27 12.63 50.94
CA GLY A 98 -21.60 12.82 51.49
C GLY A 98 -21.66 14.10 52.34
N THR A 99 -22.84 14.70 52.31
CA THR A 99 -23.56 15.38 53.42
C THR A 99 -22.79 15.98 54.59
N ARG A 100 -22.93 17.29 54.81
CA ARG A 100 -23.50 17.86 56.06
C ARG A 100 -23.81 19.37 55.98
N ALA A 101 -24.93 19.73 56.59
CA ALA A 101 -25.44 21.09 56.82
C ALA A 101 -24.71 21.81 57.96
N THR A 102 -24.70 23.16 57.93
CA THR A 102 -24.56 24.21 58.99
C THR A 102 -24.30 25.51 58.19
N THR A 103 -25.14 26.54 58.12
CA THR A 103 -25.75 27.44 59.12
C THR A 103 -26.99 28.08 58.48
#